data_AF-A0A6J1HVB7-F1
#
_entry.id   AF-A0A6J1HVB7-F1
#
_cell.length_a   1.000
_cell.length_b   1.000
_cell.length_c   1.000
_cell.angle_alpha   90.00
_cell.angle_beta   90.00
_cell.angle_gamma   90.00
#
_symmetry.space_group_name_H-M   'P 1'
#
loop_
_entity.id
_entity.type
_entity.pdbx_description
1 polymer ?
#
loop_
_entity_poly.entity_id
_entity_poly.type
_entity_poly.pdbx_seq_one_letter_code
_entity_poly.pdbx_strand_id
1 'polypeptide(L)'
;MAGDGFGFPVESQVVSVKKKTATTTTKKKNTVVSRSWVSLDHEGRTTVLDVDKYAIMQRVQINARDLRLLDPLLSYPSTILGRESVIVLNLEHIKSIITADEVLLRDPMDENVVPIVEELQRRLPSTNSLYQGQGEEEEPSTTQNELAENEFPFEFRALEVALEAICSFLDARTRELETDAYPALDELTSKISSRNLDRVRKLKSAMTRLTNRVQKVRDELEQLLDDDDDMAELYLSRKVAGTPESGSGTPIWFLASPKDYSKMSKTSRASAITFRGENDVEELEMLLEAYFMQIEGTLNKLITLREYIDDTEDYINIQLDNHRNQLIQFSEK
;
A
#
# COMPACT_ATOMS: atom_id res chain seq x y z
N MET A 1 51.05 63.47 -50.14
CA MET A 1 50.31 64.61 -50.71
C MET A 1 48.85 64.15 -50.80
N ALA A 2 48.07 64.49 -49.77
CA ALA A 2 47.05 65.56 -49.79
C ALA A 2 45.86 65.12 -50.69
N GLY A 3 44.69 64.76 -50.15
CA GLY A 3 43.73 65.62 -49.44
C GLY A 3 42.86 66.35 -50.48
N ASP A 4 41.54 66.53 -50.42
CA ASP A 4 40.52 66.39 -49.38
C ASP A 4 39.13 66.58 -50.04
N GLY A 5 38.06 66.26 -49.29
CA GLY A 5 36.68 66.73 -49.49
C GLY A 5 35.69 65.57 -49.73
N PHE A 6 34.60 65.37 -49.00
CA PHE A 6 33.77 66.12 -48.05
C PHE A 6 33.14 65.05 -47.10
N GLY A 7 32.85 65.22 -45.81
CA GLY A 7 32.12 66.25 -45.06
C GLY A 7 31.04 65.56 -44.19
N PHE A 8 31.22 65.56 -42.86
CA PHE A 8 30.29 65.06 -41.81
C PHE A 8 29.12 66.05 -41.53
N PRO A 9 28.02 65.71 -40.80
CA PRO A 9 27.95 65.47 -39.32
C PRO A 9 27.13 64.19 -38.95
N VAL A 10 27.42 63.37 -37.92
CA VAL A 10 27.48 63.52 -36.44
C VAL A 10 26.12 63.77 -35.74
N GLU A 11 25.60 62.74 -35.06
CA GLU A 11 25.05 62.76 -33.68
C GLU A 11 24.84 61.29 -33.20
N SER A 12 25.66 60.78 -32.28
CA SER A 12 25.48 60.68 -30.81
C SER A 12 24.80 59.35 -30.37
N GLN A 13 25.51 58.33 -29.85
CA GLN A 13 25.89 58.08 -28.43
C GLN A 13 24.69 58.16 -27.45
N VAL A 14 24.40 57.26 -26.48
CA VAL A 14 25.04 56.05 -25.91
C VAL A 14 24.05 55.31 -24.96
N VAL A 15 24.25 53.99 -24.81
CA VAL A 15 24.25 53.16 -23.55
C VAL A 15 22.96 52.53 -22.93
N SER A 16 22.99 51.17 -22.95
CA SER A 16 22.72 50.17 -21.88
C SER A 16 21.39 49.39 -21.71
N VAL A 17 21.56 48.06 -21.88
CA VAL A 17 21.17 46.92 -20.99
C VAL A 17 19.71 46.44 -20.97
N LYS A 18 19.46 45.22 -21.51
CA LYS A 18 18.95 44.06 -20.72
C LYS A 18 18.83 42.74 -21.52
N LYS A 19 19.36 41.70 -20.87
CA LYS A 19 18.88 40.30 -20.70
C LYS A 19 18.53 39.42 -21.92
N LYS A 20 19.27 38.32 -22.01
CA LYS A 20 18.94 37.07 -22.72
C LYS A 20 17.67 36.44 -22.13
N THR A 21 16.74 36.06 -23.00
CA THR A 21 15.64 35.12 -22.71
C THR A 21 15.79 33.86 -23.55
N ALA A 22 15.39 32.77 -22.92
CA ALA A 22 15.66 31.38 -23.26
C ALA A 22 14.94 30.90 -24.52
N THR A 23 15.64 30.11 -25.31
CA THR A 23 15.08 29.32 -26.41
C THR A 23 14.51 28.02 -25.84
N THR A 24 13.19 27.90 -25.89
CA THR A 24 12.44 26.68 -25.53
C THR A 24 12.75 25.57 -26.53
N THR A 25 13.58 24.61 -26.15
CA THR A 25 13.70 23.33 -26.86
C THR A 25 12.65 22.36 -26.34
N THR A 26 11.69 22.04 -27.19
CA THR A 26 10.73 20.94 -27.04
C THR A 26 11.45 19.61 -26.89
N LYS A 27 11.53 19.09 -25.65
CA LYS A 27 11.98 17.71 -25.39
C LYS A 27 10.89 16.74 -25.82
N LYS A 28 11.24 15.83 -26.74
CA LYS A 28 10.51 14.60 -27.05
C LYS A 28 10.15 13.89 -25.74
N LYS A 29 8.86 13.67 -25.49
CA LYS A 29 8.38 12.74 -24.45
C LYS A 29 8.79 11.32 -24.86
N ASN A 30 9.96 10.88 -24.40
CA ASN A 30 10.20 9.46 -24.22
C ASN A 30 9.37 9.03 -23.02
N THR A 31 8.52 8.02 -23.20
CA THR A 31 7.88 7.23 -22.16
C THR A 31 8.96 6.54 -21.33
N VAL A 32 9.55 7.28 -20.39
CA VAL A 32 10.33 6.71 -19.30
C VAL A 32 9.30 6.18 -18.32
N VAL A 33 9.08 4.86 -18.35
CA VAL A 33 8.45 4.14 -17.24
C VAL A 33 9.17 4.61 -15.99
N SER A 34 8.46 5.31 -15.11
CA SER A 34 9.03 5.93 -13.91
C SER A 34 9.90 4.89 -13.20
N ARG A 35 11.21 5.18 -13.14
CA ARG A 35 12.22 4.42 -12.37
C ARG A 35 12.38 4.99 -10.96
N SER A 36 11.41 5.81 -10.54
CA SER A 36 11.47 6.52 -9.28
C SER A 36 11.15 5.55 -8.16
N TRP A 37 12.14 5.31 -7.32
CA TRP A 37 11.96 4.67 -6.03
C TRP A 37 12.20 5.70 -4.95
N VAL A 38 11.63 5.47 -3.78
CA VAL A 38 12.00 6.16 -2.56
C VAL A 38 12.36 5.13 -1.51
N SER A 39 13.48 5.31 -0.84
CA SER A 39 13.87 4.53 0.34
C SER A 39 13.61 5.36 1.59
N LEU A 40 13.04 4.73 2.61
CA LEU A 40 12.91 5.29 3.95
C LEU A 40 13.59 4.34 4.94
N ASP A 41 14.48 4.88 5.78
CA ASP A 41 15.14 4.09 6.81
C ASP A 41 14.36 4.09 8.14
N HIS A 42 14.87 3.36 9.14
CA HIS A 42 14.34 3.31 10.50
C HIS A 42 14.24 4.68 11.22
N GLU A 43 14.91 5.72 10.73
CA GLU A 43 14.82 7.09 11.26
C GLU A 43 13.78 7.93 10.49
N GLY A 44 13.05 7.33 9.54
CA GLY A 44 12.11 8.02 8.65
C GLY A 44 12.80 8.90 7.60
N ARG A 45 14.13 8.82 7.45
CA ARG A 45 14.87 9.64 6.48
C ARG A 45 14.60 9.12 5.08
N THR A 46 14.18 10.02 4.22
CA THR A 46 13.74 9.69 2.88
C THR A 46 14.81 10.00 1.85
N THR A 47 15.14 9.02 1.01
CA THR A 47 16.08 9.18 -0.11
C THR A 47 15.42 8.76 -1.41
N VAL A 48 15.36 9.69 -2.37
CA VAL A 48 14.85 9.39 -3.72
C VAL A 48 15.94 8.68 -4.50
N LEU A 49 15.61 7.51 -5.05
CA LEU A 49 16.51 6.65 -5.79
C LEU A 49 16.07 6.62 -7.27
N ASP A 50 16.95 7.10 -8.16
CA ASP A 50 16.81 6.90 -9.61
C ASP A 50 17.71 5.73 -10.02
N VAL A 51 17.26 4.53 -9.69
CA VAL A 51 17.99 3.28 -9.90
C VAL A 51 17.18 2.32 -10.76
N ASP A 52 17.87 1.49 -11.54
CA ASP A 52 17.20 0.47 -12.34
C ASP A 52 16.80 -0.75 -11.49
N LYS A 53 16.01 -1.64 -12.11
CA LYS A 53 15.54 -2.86 -11.44
C LYS A 53 16.67 -3.77 -10.97
N TYR A 54 17.82 -3.78 -11.66
CA TYR A 54 18.93 -4.67 -11.30
C TYR A 54 19.66 -4.15 -10.06
N ALA A 55 19.81 -2.82 -9.94
CA ALA A 55 20.34 -2.19 -8.74
C ALA A 55 19.46 -2.48 -7.52
N ILE A 56 18.12 -2.41 -7.65
CA ILE A 56 17.20 -2.82 -6.57
C ILE A 56 17.37 -4.30 -6.23
N MET A 57 17.40 -5.19 -7.24
CA MET A 57 17.60 -6.64 -7.02
C MET A 57 18.87 -6.94 -6.24
N GLN A 58 19.97 -6.26 -6.54
CA GLN A 58 21.24 -6.46 -5.85
C GLN A 58 21.23 -5.87 -4.44
N ARG A 59 20.57 -4.71 -4.25
CA ARG A 59 20.50 -4.03 -2.95
C ARG A 59 19.78 -4.87 -1.89
N VAL A 60 18.60 -5.37 -2.23
CA VAL A 60 17.73 -6.10 -1.27
C VAL A 60 17.73 -7.61 -1.49
N GLN A 61 18.58 -8.11 -2.39
CA GLN A 61 18.78 -9.54 -2.67
C GLN A 61 17.49 -10.29 -3.06
N ILE A 62 16.61 -9.63 -3.83
CA ILE A 62 15.34 -10.20 -4.29
C ILE A 62 15.47 -10.86 -5.68
N ASN A 63 14.74 -11.96 -5.87
CA ASN A 63 14.66 -12.64 -7.16
C ASN A 63 13.93 -11.79 -8.22
N ALA A 64 14.33 -11.91 -9.49
CA ALA A 64 13.67 -11.26 -10.61
C ALA A 64 12.17 -11.59 -10.71
N ARG A 65 11.75 -12.82 -10.32
CA ARG A 65 10.35 -13.22 -10.30
C ARG A 65 9.53 -12.37 -9.35
N ASP A 66 10.04 -12.17 -8.14
CA ASP A 66 9.30 -11.51 -7.07
C ASP A 66 9.30 -9.99 -7.32
N LEU A 67 10.40 -9.41 -7.84
CA LEU A 67 10.41 -8.00 -8.25
C LEU A 67 9.42 -7.67 -9.38
N ARG A 68 9.10 -8.63 -10.26
CA ARG A 68 8.12 -8.41 -11.34
C ARG A 68 6.71 -8.16 -10.82
N LEU A 69 6.39 -8.59 -9.61
CA LEU A 69 5.11 -8.30 -8.96
C LEU A 69 4.90 -6.77 -8.82
N LEU A 70 6.00 -6.02 -8.72
CA LEU A 70 6.00 -4.56 -8.59
C LEU A 70 6.14 -3.82 -9.93
N ASP A 71 6.15 -4.54 -11.06
CA ASP A 71 6.29 -3.90 -12.38
C ASP A 71 5.01 -3.08 -12.69
N PRO A 72 5.12 -1.77 -12.94
CA PRO A 72 3.95 -0.93 -13.28
C PRO A 72 3.31 -1.29 -14.61
N LEU A 73 4.04 -1.98 -15.51
CA LEU A 73 3.49 -2.42 -16.80
C LEU A 73 2.71 -3.73 -16.69
N LEU A 74 2.80 -4.43 -15.56
CA LEU A 74 2.17 -5.72 -15.34
C LEU A 74 1.07 -5.57 -14.29
N SER A 75 -0.12 -6.10 -14.59
CA SER A 75 -1.26 -6.12 -13.67
C SER A 75 -1.26 -7.45 -12.91
N TYR A 76 -0.40 -7.55 -11.89
CA TYR A 76 -0.45 -8.67 -10.94
C TYR A 76 -1.54 -8.46 -9.89
N PRO A 77 -2.13 -9.54 -9.35
CA PRO A 77 -3.06 -9.45 -8.22
C PRO A 77 -2.37 -8.89 -6.97
N SER A 78 -3.17 -8.47 -5.99
CA SER A 78 -2.66 -8.05 -4.70
C SER A 78 -1.85 -9.19 -4.07
N THR A 79 -0.71 -8.90 -3.45
CA THR A 79 0.07 -9.91 -2.74
C THR A 79 0.93 -9.35 -1.60
N ILE A 80 1.06 -10.13 -0.54
CA ILE A 80 1.95 -9.94 0.61
C ILE A 80 2.86 -11.15 0.66
N LEU A 81 4.14 -10.97 0.33
CA LEU A 81 5.04 -12.08 0.13
C LEU A 81 6.28 -11.98 1.00
N GLY A 82 6.38 -12.83 2.01
CA GLY A 82 7.60 -13.04 2.78
C GLY A 82 8.69 -13.71 1.94
N ARG A 83 9.95 -13.36 2.19
CA ARG A 83 11.15 -14.00 1.65
C ARG A 83 12.24 -13.99 2.72
N GLU A 84 13.43 -14.49 2.38
CA GLU A 84 14.54 -14.63 3.32
C GLU A 84 14.90 -13.32 4.04
N SER A 85 14.87 -12.18 3.35
CA SER A 85 15.25 -10.87 3.93
C SER A 85 14.33 -9.70 3.54
N VAL A 86 13.23 -9.98 2.84
CA VAL A 86 12.32 -8.95 2.33
C VAL A 86 10.87 -9.38 2.43
N ILE A 87 9.97 -8.43 2.61
CA ILE A 87 8.54 -8.56 2.33
C ILE A 87 8.25 -7.77 1.06
N VAL A 88 7.64 -8.43 0.08
CA VAL A 88 7.21 -7.79 -1.17
C VAL A 88 5.72 -7.49 -1.08
N LEU A 89 5.36 -6.22 -1.18
CA LEU A 89 3.96 -5.79 -1.14
C LEU A 89 3.53 -5.24 -2.49
N ASN A 90 2.50 -5.85 -3.05
CA ASN A 90 1.73 -5.30 -4.16
C ASN A 90 0.29 -5.16 -3.68
N LEU A 91 -0.11 -3.99 -3.18
CA LEU A 91 -1.46 -3.70 -2.73
C LEU A 91 -2.02 -2.56 -3.59
N GLU A 92 -2.41 -2.91 -4.82
CA GLU A 92 -2.86 -2.01 -5.87
C GLU A 92 -1.85 -0.93 -6.28
N HIS A 93 -2.03 0.29 -5.80
CA HIS A 93 -1.17 1.44 -6.06
C HIS A 93 0.05 1.45 -5.12
N ILE A 94 -0.02 0.68 -4.02
CA ILE A 94 1.07 0.53 -3.08
C ILE A 94 1.96 -0.62 -3.56
N LYS A 95 3.12 -0.27 -4.10
CA LYS A 95 4.13 -1.23 -4.54
C LYS A 95 5.41 -1.00 -3.77
N SER A 96 5.73 -1.90 -2.84
CA SER A 96 6.87 -1.72 -1.95
C SER A 96 7.65 -3.00 -1.68
N ILE A 97 8.88 -2.79 -1.20
CA ILE A 97 9.75 -3.83 -0.66
C ILE A 97 10.14 -3.36 0.75
N ILE A 98 9.82 -4.15 1.75
CA ILE A 98 10.18 -3.89 3.15
C ILE A 98 11.35 -4.81 3.51
N THR A 99 12.41 -4.25 4.07
CA THR A 99 13.49 -5.00 4.72
C THR A 99 13.36 -4.83 6.24
N ALA A 100 14.30 -5.38 7.03
CA ALA A 100 14.34 -5.14 8.47
C ALA A 100 14.76 -3.69 8.85
N ASP A 101 15.26 -2.89 7.90
CA ASP A 101 15.91 -1.61 8.17
C ASP A 101 15.49 -0.46 7.23
N GLU A 102 14.92 -0.77 6.07
CA GLU A 102 14.42 0.20 5.11
C GLU A 102 13.15 -0.27 4.40
N VAL A 103 12.35 0.68 3.91
CA VAL A 103 11.22 0.43 3.01
C VAL A 103 11.41 1.17 1.70
N LEU A 104 11.28 0.44 0.60
CA LEU A 104 11.37 0.95 -0.76
C LEU A 104 9.97 1.05 -1.36
N LEU A 105 9.51 2.25 -1.70
CA LEU A 105 8.25 2.46 -2.42
C LEU A 105 8.51 2.87 -3.86
N ARG A 106 7.70 2.33 -4.78
CA ARG A 106 7.66 2.78 -6.16
C ARG A 106 6.82 4.05 -6.31
N ASP A 107 7.16 4.83 -7.33
CA ASP A 107 6.36 5.96 -7.81
C ASP A 107 5.93 6.95 -6.69
N PRO A 108 6.90 7.50 -5.93
CA PRO A 108 6.63 8.36 -4.76
C PRO A 108 5.93 9.69 -5.07
N MET A 109 5.70 9.99 -6.35
CA MET A 109 5.03 11.21 -6.82
C MET A 109 3.57 10.93 -7.24
N ASP A 110 3.12 9.67 -7.17
CA ASP A 110 1.72 9.33 -7.39
C ASP A 110 0.85 9.89 -6.25
N GLU A 111 -0.31 10.45 -6.60
CA GLU A 111 -1.22 11.11 -5.65
C GLU A 111 -1.68 10.19 -4.52
N ASN A 112 -1.77 8.88 -4.78
CA ASN A 112 -2.16 7.90 -3.77
C ASN A 112 -0.97 7.40 -2.94
N VAL A 113 0.27 7.59 -3.41
CA VAL A 113 1.48 7.12 -2.72
C VAL A 113 2.09 8.22 -1.83
N VAL A 114 1.96 9.49 -2.19
CA VAL A 114 2.46 10.63 -1.41
C VAL A 114 2.03 10.56 0.07
N PRO A 115 0.73 10.36 0.41
CA PRO A 115 0.30 10.28 1.80
C PRO A 115 0.95 9.12 2.58
N ILE A 116 1.25 8.03 1.89
CA ILE A 116 1.89 6.85 2.48
C ILE A 116 3.33 7.15 2.84
N VAL A 117 4.05 7.86 1.97
CA VAL A 117 5.42 8.30 2.25
C VAL A 117 5.46 9.22 3.47
N GLU A 118 4.51 10.16 3.57
CA GLU A 118 4.40 11.07 4.73
C GLU A 118 4.10 10.30 6.02
N GLU A 119 3.23 9.30 5.96
CA GLU A 119 2.87 8.49 7.12
C GLU A 119 4.02 7.58 7.57
N LEU A 120 4.76 6.99 6.64
CA LEU A 120 5.98 6.23 6.94
C LEU A 120 7.05 7.14 7.58
N GLN A 121 7.28 8.35 7.05
CA GLN A 121 8.19 9.32 7.66
C GLN A 121 7.79 9.66 9.11
N ARG A 122 6.48 9.72 9.38
CA ARG A 122 5.95 10.07 10.69
C ARG A 122 6.05 8.94 11.71
N ARG A 123 5.89 7.68 11.28
CA ARG A 123 5.73 6.51 12.19
C ARG A 123 6.90 5.55 12.27
N LEU A 124 7.79 5.54 11.28
CA LEU A 124 8.97 4.67 11.32
C LEU A 124 10.00 5.04 12.40
N PRO A 125 10.25 6.32 12.75
CA PRO A 125 11.17 6.67 13.82
C PRO A 125 10.72 6.04 15.15
N SER A 126 11.56 5.22 15.77
CA SER A 126 11.24 4.61 17.07
C SER A 126 11.04 5.69 18.13
N THR A 127 9.92 5.61 18.84
CA THR A 127 9.50 6.59 19.85
C THR A 127 10.52 6.73 20.99
N ASN A 128 11.37 5.71 21.16
CA ASN A 128 12.41 5.64 22.19
C ASN A 128 13.60 6.60 22.01
N SER A 129 13.82 7.19 20.82
CA SER A 129 14.96 8.09 20.61
C SER A 129 14.80 9.49 21.26
N LEU A 130 13.56 9.87 21.63
CA LEU A 130 13.28 11.20 22.21
C LEU A 130 13.46 11.30 23.73
N TYR A 131 13.53 10.18 24.46
CA TYR A 131 13.60 10.19 25.94
C TYR A 131 14.97 9.83 26.52
N GLN A 132 15.97 9.50 25.70
CA GLN A 132 17.30 9.10 26.17
C GLN A 132 18.27 10.28 26.39
N GLY A 133 17.74 11.50 26.53
CA GLY A 133 18.55 12.72 26.58
C GLY A 133 18.01 13.80 27.48
N GLN A 134 17.72 13.51 28.76
CA GLN A 134 17.77 14.52 29.83
C GLN A 134 17.68 13.89 31.23
N GLY A 135 18.75 14.02 32.02
CA GLY A 135 18.67 14.27 33.46
C GLY A 135 18.64 13.07 34.40
N GLU A 136 19.78 12.91 35.08
CA GLU A 136 20.13 12.09 36.24
C GLU A 136 19.07 11.94 37.36
N GLU A 137 19.11 10.74 37.96
CA GLU A 137 18.65 10.34 39.31
C GLU A 137 17.13 10.29 39.61
N GLU A 138 16.54 9.07 39.61
CA GLU A 138 15.82 8.46 40.76
C GLU A 138 15.14 7.11 40.37
N GLU A 139 15.46 6.06 41.14
CA GLU A 139 14.78 4.75 41.38
C GLU A 139 14.25 3.87 40.20
N PRO A 140 14.56 2.55 40.17
CA PRO A 140 14.08 1.63 39.14
C PRO A 140 12.64 1.21 39.43
N SER A 141 11.66 2.02 39.05
CA SER A 141 10.27 1.59 38.99
C SER A 141 10.09 0.64 37.80
N THR A 142 9.64 -0.59 38.10
CA THR A 142 9.43 -1.77 37.24
C THR A 142 8.45 -1.57 36.07
N THR A 143 8.09 -0.35 35.70
CA THR A 143 7.06 -0.01 34.70
C THR A 143 7.64 0.50 33.37
N GLN A 144 8.95 0.74 33.30
CA GLN A 144 9.61 1.27 32.08
C GLN A 144 9.90 0.20 31.02
N ASN A 145 10.02 -1.08 31.42
CA ASN A 145 10.29 -2.17 30.48
C ASN A 145 9.05 -2.64 29.70
N GLU A 146 7.83 -2.46 30.23
CA GLU A 146 6.61 -2.94 29.58
C GLU A 146 6.22 -2.11 28.34
N LEU A 147 6.63 -0.83 28.27
CA LEU A 147 6.36 0.04 27.11
C LEU A 147 7.37 -0.15 25.97
N ALA A 148 8.59 -0.61 26.27
CA ALA A 148 9.62 -0.90 25.28
C ALA A 148 9.47 -2.29 24.65
N GLU A 149 8.73 -3.20 25.31
CA GLU A 149 8.47 -4.55 24.80
C GLU A 149 7.28 -4.63 23.83
N ASN A 150 6.46 -3.57 23.71
CA ASN A 150 5.26 -3.53 22.86
C ASN A 150 5.44 -2.78 21.52
N GLU A 151 6.65 -2.34 21.16
CA GLU A 151 6.86 -1.65 19.88
C GLU A 151 7.12 -2.68 18.77
N PHE A 152 6.21 -2.76 17.80
CA PHE A 152 6.34 -3.63 16.63
C PHE A 152 7.72 -3.45 15.94
N PRO A 153 8.36 -4.54 15.49
CA PRO A 153 9.50 -4.51 14.58
C PRO A 153 9.30 -3.55 13.39
N PHE A 154 10.40 -3.02 12.86
CA PHE A 154 10.37 -2.06 11.74
C PHE A 154 9.52 -2.55 10.57
N GLU A 155 9.67 -3.83 10.20
CA GLU A 155 8.95 -4.43 9.09
C GLU A 155 7.42 -4.41 9.30
N PHE A 156 6.96 -4.57 10.53
CA PHE A 156 5.53 -4.59 10.86
C PHE A 156 4.96 -3.18 10.99
N ARG A 157 5.73 -2.22 11.49
CA ARG A 157 5.34 -0.79 11.44
C ARG A 157 5.19 -0.32 9.99
N ALA A 158 6.09 -0.73 9.10
CA ALA A 158 5.99 -0.42 7.68
C ALA A 158 4.81 -1.14 7.00
N LEU A 159 4.58 -2.42 7.33
CA LEU A 159 3.45 -3.21 6.84
C LEU A 159 2.12 -2.61 7.30
N GLU A 160 2.01 -2.24 8.56
CA GLU A 160 0.82 -1.61 9.14
C GLU A 160 0.42 -0.35 8.39
N VAL A 161 1.38 0.55 8.11
CA VAL A 161 1.09 1.78 7.35
C VAL A 161 0.59 1.46 5.94
N ALA A 162 1.14 0.43 5.28
CA ALA A 162 0.67 0.01 3.96
C ALA A 162 -0.75 -0.58 4.01
N LEU A 163 -1.04 -1.42 5.01
CA LEU A 163 -2.36 -2.03 5.22
C LEU A 163 -3.42 -0.98 5.57
N GLU A 164 -3.11 -0.07 6.48
CA GLU A 164 -3.99 1.04 6.85
C GLU A 164 -4.31 1.91 5.64
N ALA A 165 -3.29 2.26 4.85
CA ALA A 165 -3.46 3.08 3.65
C ALA A 165 -4.39 2.41 2.63
N ILE A 166 -4.18 1.13 2.29
CA ILE A 166 -5.03 0.45 1.31
C ILE A 166 -6.45 0.23 1.82
N CYS A 167 -6.62 -0.14 3.10
CA CYS A 167 -7.94 -0.35 3.69
C CYS A 167 -8.73 0.96 3.75
N SER A 168 -8.08 2.05 4.21
CA SER A 168 -8.70 3.38 4.27
C SER A 168 -9.06 3.90 2.89
N PHE A 169 -8.20 3.68 1.89
CA PHE A 169 -8.47 4.05 0.51
C PHE A 169 -9.69 3.31 -0.06
N LEU A 170 -9.75 1.98 0.07
CA LEU A 170 -10.86 1.19 -0.46
C LEU A 170 -12.20 1.49 0.24
N ASP A 171 -12.16 1.73 1.55
CA ASP A 171 -13.34 2.13 2.32
C ASP A 171 -13.81 3.55 1.92
N ALA A 172 -12.90 4.50 1.69
CA ALA A 172 -13.24 5.83 1.17
C ALA A 172 -13.90 5.74 -0.22
N ARG A 173 -13.35 4.93 -1.14
CA ARG A 173 -13.94 4.70 -2.46
C ARG A 173 -15.31 4.03 -2.38
N THR A 174 -15.53 3.19 -1.37
CA THR A 174 -16.83 2.56 -1.12
C THR A 174 -17.86 3.60 -0.67
N ARG A 175 -17.50 4.49 0.27
CA ARG A 175 -18.37 5.60 0.72
C ARG A 175 -18.71 6.58 -0.40
N GLU A 176 -17.76 6.90 -1.28
CA GLU A 176 -18.02 7.73 -2.47
C GLU A 176 -19.07 7.06 -3.37
N LEU A 177 -18.92 5.77 -3.62
CA LEU A 177 -19.85 5.01 -4.44
C LEU A 177 -21.25 4.95 -3.83
N GLU A 178 -21.37 4.76 -2.51
CA GLU A 178 -22.63 4.85 -1.77
C GLU A 178 -23.30 6.22 -1.95
N THR A 179 -22.52 7.29 -1.75
CA THR A 179 -22.99 8.68 -1.88
C THR A 179 -23.52 8.98 -3.29
N ASP A 180 -22.91 8.39 -4.31
CA ASP A 180 -23.34 8.54 -5.71
C ASP A 180 -24.52 7.63 -6.08
N ALA A 181 -24.60 6.44 -5.48
CA ALA A 181 -25.56 5.40 -5.83
C ALA A 181 -26.97 5.72 -5.33
N TYR A 182 -27.14 6.07 -4.05
CA TYR A 182 -28.48 6.30 -3.49
C TYR A 182 -29.28 7.37 -4.25
N PRO A 183 -28.71 8.56 -4.57
CA PRO A 183 -29.43 9.57 -5.34
C PRO A 183 -29.72 9.12 -6.79
N ALA A 184 -28.85 8.32 -7.39
CA ALA A 184 -29.06 7.83 -8.75
C ALA A 184 -30.21 6.81 -8.84
N LEU A 185 -30.33 5.96 -7.81
CA LEU A 185 -31.41 4.98 -7.70
C LEU A 185 -32.75 5.66 -7.42
N ASP A 186 -32.79 6.64 -6.51
CA ASP A 186 -33.99 7.44 -6.24
C ASP A 186 -34.44 8.25 -7.49
N GLU A 187 -33.49 8.81 -8.24
CA GLU A 187 -33.82 9.50 -9.50
C GLU A 187 -34.36 8.53 -10.56
N LEU A 188 -33.88 7.27 -10.58
CA LEU A 188 -34.37 6.25 -11.49
C LEU A 188 -35.78 5.78 -11.12
N THR A 189 -36.08 5.59 -9.83
CA THR A 189 -37.42 5.23 -9.34
C THR A 189 -38.44 6.34 -9.57
N SER A 190 -38.03 7.60 -9.45
CA SER A 190 -38.87 8.75 -9.78
C SER A 190 -39.13 8.89 -11.29
N LYS A 191 -38.09 8.70 -12.12
CA LYS A 191 -38.18 8.88 -13.56
C LYS A 191 -37.32 7.89 -14.32
N ILE A 192 -37.99 6.95 -14.99
CA ILE A 192 -37.34 6.01 -15.89
C ILE A 192 -36.95 6.74 -17.18
N SER A 193 -35.65 6.95 -17.37
CA SER A 193 -35.08 7.59 -18.56
C SER A 193 -33.78 6.91 -18.98
N SER A 194 -33.42 7.01 -20.26
CA SER A 194 -32.15 6.46 -20.77
C SER A 194 -30.94 6.98 -19.99
N ARG A 195 -30.94 8.28 -19.65
CA ARG A 195 -29.90 8.91 -18.85
C ARG A 195 -29.76 8.26 -17.46
N ASN A 196 -30.87 7.99 -16.77
CA ASN A 196 -30.84 7.43 -15.42
C ASN A 196 -30.43 5.96 -15.43
N LEU A 197 -30.92 5.19 -16.42
CA LEU A 197 -30.47 3.81 -16.65
C LEU A 197 -28.96 3.75 -16.95
N ASP A 198 -28.45 4.67 -17.77
CA ASP A 198 -27.02 4.73 -18.06
C ASP A 198 -26.18 5.14 -16.83
N ARG A 199 -26.71 6.00 -15.95
CA ARG A 199 -26.07 6.36 -14.67
C ARG A 199 -25.97 5.13 -13.76
N VAL A 200 -27.06 4.37 -13.59
CA VAL A 200 -27.07 3.14 -12.78
C VAL A 200 -26.15 2.06 -13.37
N ARG A 201 -26.12 1.89 -14.70
CA ARG A 201 -25.16 0.98 -15.36
C ARG A 201 -23.70 1.34 -15.08
N LYS A 202 -23.36 2.64 -15.10
CA LYS A 202 -22.01 3.12 -14.76
C LYS A 202 -21.68 2.83 -13.30
N LEU A 203 -22.63 3.07 -12.39
CA LEU A 203 -22.49 2.74 -10.97
C LEU A 203 -22.29 1.24 -10.75
N LYS A 204 -23.10 0.38 -11.37
CA LYS A 204 -22.94 -1.08 -11.32
C LYS A 204 -21.58 -1.54 -11.84
N SER A 205 -21.11 -0.95 -12.94
CA SER A 205 -19.77 -1.23 -13.47
C SER A 205 -18.65 -0.77 -12.53
N ALA A 206 -18.80 0.37 -11.87
CA ALA A 206 -17.87 0.86 -10.85
C ALA A 206 -17.89 -0.04 -9.59
N MET A 207 -19.08 -0.42 -9.14
CA MET A 207 -19.34 -1.36 -8.05
C MET A 207 -18.61 -2.67 -8.28
N THR A 208 -18.87 -3.36 -9.39
CA THR A 208 -18.19 -4.63 -9.70
C THR A 208 -16.66 -4.50 -9.70
N ARG A 209 -16.13 -3.41 -10.24
CA ARG A 209 -14.68 -3.16 -10.23
C ARG A 209 -14.14 -2.97 -8.81
N LEU A 210 -14.86 -2.23 -7.96
CA LEU A 210 -14.44 -1.98 -6.58
C LEU A 210 -14.59 -3.22 -5.70
N THR A 211 -15.69 -3.98 -5.82
CA THR A 211 -15.87 -5.27 -5.13
C THR A 211 -14.73 -6.23 -5.45
N ASN A 212 -14.37 -6.39 -6.73
CA ASN A 212 -13.27 -7.27 -7.12
C ASN A 212 -11.90 -6.83 -6.56
N ARG A 213 -11.73 -5.53 -6.32
CA ARG A 213 -10.51 -4.96 -5.77
C ARG A 213 -10.40 -5.22 -4.26
N VAL A 214 -11.48 -4.95 -3.53
CA VAL A 214 -11.63 -5.27 -2.10
C VAL A 214 -11.46 -6.76 -1.85
N GLN A 215 -12.13 -7.59 -2.67
CA GLN A 215 -12.05 -9.05 -2.56
C GLN A 215 -10.61 -9.55 -2.67
N LYS A 216 -9.81 -9.04 -3.63
CA LYS A 216 -8.41 -9.46 -3.77
C LYS A 216 -7.54 -9.16 -2.55
N VAL A 217 -7.78 -8.03 -1.87
CA VAL A 217 -7.03 -7.69 -0.65
C VAL A 217 -7.50 -8.55 0.51
N ARG A 218 -8.82 -8.79 0.63
CA ARG A 218 -9.38 -9.73 1.61
C ARG A 218 -8.80 -11.13 1.44
N ASP A 219 -8.84 -11.67 0.22
CA ASP A 219 -8.41 -13.05 -0.06
C ASP A 219 -6.91 -13.24 0.21
N GLU A 220 -6.09 -12.23 -0.07
CA GLU A 220 -4.66 -12.28 0.27
C GLU A 220 -4.43 -12.27 1.79
N LEU A 221 -5.18 -11.46 2.55
CA LEU A 221 -5.10 -11.45 4.01
C LEU A 221 -5.62 -12.75 4.62
N GLU A 222 -6.70 -13.32 4.09
CA GLU A 222 -7.24 -14.63 4.50
C GLU A 222 -6.20 -15.73 4.28
N GLN A 223 -5.62 -15.78 3.08
CA GLN A 223 -4.60 -16.78 2.75
C GLN A 223 -3.36 -16.66 3.65
N LEU A 224 -2.92 -15.43 3.95
CA LEU A 224 -1.80 -15.21 4.85
C LEU A 224 -2.12 -15.63 6.28
N LEU A 225 -3.31 -15.31 6.80
CA LEU A 225 -3.75 -15.71 8.13
C LEU A 225 -3.94 -17.23 8.26
N ASP A 226 -4.30 -17.92 7.17
CA ASP A 226 -4.51 -19.37 7.17
C ASP A 226 -3.20 -20.20 7.20
N ASP A 227 -2.04 -19.59 6.91
CA ASP A 227 -0.74 -20.27 6.79
C ASP A 227 0.34 -19.66 7.70
N ASP A 228 0.56 -20.31 8.85
CA ASP A 228 1.59 -19.93 9.84
C ASP A 228 3.01 -19.88 9.25
N ASP A 229 3.33 -20.69 8.24
CA ASP A 229 4.66 -20.71 7.62
C ASP A 229 4.87 -19.42 6.80
N ASP A 230 3.87 -19.00 6.02
CA ASP A 230 3.89 -17.73 5.27
C ASP A 230 3.96 -16.52 6.22
N MET A 231 3.23 -16.56 7.35
CA MET A 231 3.34 -15.52 8.39
C MET A 231 4.73 -15.49 9.02
N ALA A 232 5.31 -16.65 9.32
CA ALA A 232 6.67 -16.74 9.86
C ALA A 232 7.71 -16.16 8.89
N GLU A 233 7.45 -16.20 7.57
CA GLU A 233 8.33 -15.59 6.58
C GLU A 233 8.38 -14.06 6.68
N LEU A 234 7.42 -13.39 7.34
CA LEU A 234 7.40 -11.94 7.50
C LEU A 234 8.32 -11.41 8.60
N TYR A 235 8.80 -12.26 9.53
CA TYR A 235 9.68 -11.86 10.63
C TYR A 235 11.14 -11.64 10.18
N LEU A 236 11.41 -10.51 9.51
CA LEU A 236 12.71 -10.21 8.93
C LEU A 236 13.78 -9.93 10.00
N SER A 237 13.45 -9.14 11.02
CA SER A 237 14.35 -8.76 12.11
C SER A 237 14.86 -9.98 12.87
N ARG A 238 14.00 -11.00 13.05
CA ARG A 238 14.37 -12.28 13.68
C ARG A 238 15.37 -13.07 12.83
N LYS A 239 15.16 -13.10 11.50
CA LYS A 239 16.06 -13.81 10.57
C LYS A 239 17.46 -13.20 10.55
N VAL A 240 17.54 -11.87 10.64
CA VAL A 240 18.82 -11.15 10.73
C VAL A 240 19.51 -11.45 12.08
N ALA A 241 18.79 -11.37 13.20
CA ALA A 241 19.34 -11.63 14.54
C ALA A 241 19.76 -13.11 14.78
N GLY A 242 19.12 -14.04 14.06
CA GLY A 242 19.35 -15.49 14.16
C GLY A 242 20.54 -16.02 13.35
N THR A 243 21.35 -15.17 12.72
CA THR A 243 22.57 -15.58 12.00
C THR A 243 23.83 -15.41 12.87
N PRO A 244 24.26 -16.42 13.64
CA PRO A 244 25.60 -16.43 14.19
C PRO A 244 26.60 -16.71 13.06
N GLU A 245 27.61 -15.84 12.93
CA GLU A 245 28.80 -16.13 12.13
C GLU A 245 29.39 -17.50 12.51
N SER A 246 29.58 -18.36 11.50
CA SER A 246 30.39 -19.60 11.53
C SER A 246 30.15 -20.61 12.67
N GLY A 247 29.45 -21.70 12.32
CA GLY A 247 29.67 -23.01 12.94
C GLY A 247 28.44 -23.89 13.03
N SER A 248 28.20 -24.72 12.00
CA SER A 248 27.50 -26.00 12.07
C SER A 248 26.41 -26.14 13.16
N GLY A 249 25.19 -25.71 12.84
CA GLY A 249 24.01 -26.06 13.62
C GLY A 249 22.76 -25.91 12.77
N THR A 250 22.17 -27.03 12.36
CA THR A 250 20.89 -27.07 11.66
C THR A 250 19.82 -26.33 12.48
N PRO A 251 19.05 -25.40 11.89
CA PRO A 251 18.06 -24.65 12.66
C PRO A 251 16.90 -25.56 13.10
N ILE A 252 16.49 -25.38 14.36
CA ILE A 252 15.73 -26.35 15.20
C ILE A 252 14.22 -26.41 14.87
N TRP A 253 13.72 -25.60 13.95
CA TRP A 253 12.29 -25.53 13.58
C TRP A 253 11.75 -26.80 12.92
N PHE A 254 12.62 -27.71 12.45
CA PHE A 254 12.21 -28.96 11.80
C PHE A 254 11.74 -30.10 12.75
N LEU A 255 11.69 -29.92 14.07
CA LEU A 255 11.41 -31.03 15.02
C LEU A 255 9.97 -31.13 15.55
N ALA A 256 9.01 -30.39 14.99
CA ALA A 256 7.61 -30.51 15.41
C ALA A 256 6.88 -31.67 14.70
N SER A 257 7.02 -32.88 15.24
CA SER A 257 5.99 -33.93 15.13
C SER A 257 6.10 -34.92 16.29
N PRO A 258 5.07 -35.05 17.15
CA PRO A 258 5.18 -35.87 18.36
C PRO A 258 4.70 -37.31 18.14
N LYS A 259 5.58 -38.30 18.40
CA LYS A 259 5.17 -39.60 18.95
C LYS A 259 6.17 -40.12 19.98
N ASP A 260 5.61 -40.26 21.18
CA ASP A 260 5.92 -41.21 22.24
C ASP A 260 7.18 -41.08 23.13
N TYR A 261 6.85 -41.25 24.42
CA TYR A 261 7.58 -41.79 25.58
C TYR A 261 8.67 -41.00 26.32
N SER A 262 8.27 -40.62 27.55
CA SER A 262 8.99 -40.75 28.84
C SER A 262 10.17 -39.84 29.21
N LYS A 263 9.92 -39.06 30.28
CA LYS A 263 10.80 -38.65 31.40
C LYS A 263 12.30 -38.48 31.13
N MET A 264 12.80 -37.25 31.28
CA MET A 264 13.59 -36.80 32.46
C MET A 264 14.02 -35.34 32.32
N SER A 265 14.03 -34.63 33.45
CA SER A 265 14.33 -33.21 33.61
C SER A 265 15.81 -32.87 33.38
N LYS A 266 16.10 -31.71 32.75
CA LYS A 266 17.07 -30.69 33.23
C LYS A 266 17.22 -29.48 32.27
N THR A 267 17.17 -28.31 32.89
CA THR A 267 17.65 -26.98 32.46
C THR A 267 16.79 -26.15 31.49
N SER A 268 15.97 -25.31 32.12
CA SER A 268 15.06 -24.30 31.60
C SER A 268 15.74 -23.10 30.90
N ARG A 269 16.39 -23.32 29.75
CA ARG A 269 16.77 -22.21 28.84
C ARG A 269 16.08 -22.27 27.47
N ALA A 270 15.44 -23.38 27.12
CA ALA A 270 14.70 -23.51 25.87
C ALA A 270 13.28 -22.90 25.94
N SER A 271 12.68 -22.84 27.14
CA SER A 271 11.28 -22.42 27.32
C SER A 271 11.03 -20.92 27.13
N ALA A 272 12.05 -20.08 27.31
CA ALA A 272 11.90 -18.63 27.12
C ALA A 272 11.93 -18.22 25.65
N ILE A 273 12.62 -18.99 24.79
CA ILE A 273 12.71 -18.70 23.36
C ILE A 273 11.44 -19.13 22.63
N THR A 274 10.84 -20.26 23.01
CA THR A 274 9.55 -20.71 22.45
C THR A 274 8.41 -19.78 22.87
N PHE A 275 8.37 -19.37 24.14
CA PHE A 275 7.33 -18.46 24.65
C PHE A 275 7.38 -17.07 24.02
N ARG A 276 8.59 -16.52 23.76
CA ARG A 276 8.74 -15.24 23.06
C ARG A 276 8.39 -15.38 21.57
N GLY A 277 8.72 -16.53 20.96
CA GLY A 277 8.40 -16.83 19.57
C GLY A 277 6.91 -16.92 19.28
N GLU A 278 6.14 -17.54 20.18
CA GLU A 278 4.67 -17.67 20.10
C GLU A 278 3.96 -16.33 20.32
N ASN A 279 4.37 -15.55 21.33
CA ASN A 279 3.76 -14.22 21.59
C ASN A 279 3.97 -13.25 20.42
N ASP A 280 5.16 -13.23 19.83
CA ASP A 280 5.44 -12.35 18.68
C ASP A 280 4.54 -12.70 17.47
N VAL A 281 4.20 -13.98 17.28
CA VAL A 281 3.29 -14.48 16.21
C VAL A 281 1.86 -14.02 16.45
N GLU A 282 1.38 -14.18 17.69
CA GLU A 282 0.05 -13.71 18.11
C GLU A 282 -0.11 -12.19 17.92
N GLU A 283 0.93 -11.39 18.16
CA GLU A 283 0.88 -9.94 17.93
C GLU A 283 0.69 -9.54 16.45
N LEU A 284 1.39 -10.23 15.53
CA LEU A 284 1.21 -9.99 14.09
C LEU A 284 -0.15 -10.51 13.61
N GLU A 285 -0.58 -11.67 14.10
CA GLU A 285 -1.89 -12.24 13.78
C GLU A 285 -2.99 -11.24 14.17
N MET A 286 -2.96 -10.70 15.40
CA MET A 286 -3.90 -9.66 15.84
C MET A 286 -3.88 -8.42 14.92
N LEU A 287 -2.70 -7.97 14.46
CA LEU A 287 -2.58 -6.86 13.52
C LEU A 287 -3.26 -7.18 12.18
N LEU A 288 -2.97 -8.35 11.62
CA LEU A 288 -3.52 -8.80 10.35
C LEU A 288 -5.03 -9.04 10.43
N GLU A 289 -5.52 -9.66 11.51
CA GLU A 289 -6.95 -9.87 11.80
C GLU A 289 -7.72 -8.55 11.86
N ALA A 290 -7.14 -7.52 12.48
CA ALA A 290 -7.77 -6.20 12.56
C ALA A 290 -8.02 -5.61 11.16
N TYR A 291 -7.03 -5.69 10.27
CA TYR A 291 -7.18 -5.23 8.89
C TYR A 291 -8.05 -6.17 8.04
N PHE A 292 -8.02 -7.48 8.29
CA PHE A 292 -8.92 -8.44 7.68
C PHE A 292 -10.39 -8.11 7.99
N MET A 293 -10.70 -7.87 9.27
CA MET A 293 -12.04 -7.45 9.71
C MET A 293 -12.45 -6.11 9.08
N GLN A 294 -11.53 -5.15 8.95
CA GLN A 294 -11.80 -3.87 8.31
C GLN A 294 -12.14 -4.03 6.82
N ILE A 295 -11.36 -4.83 6.08
CA ILE A 295 -11.58 -5.04 4.64
C ILE A 295 -12.83 -5.89 4.39
N GLU A 296 -13.12 -6.86 5.25
CA GLU A 296 -14.36 -7.64 5.22
C GLU A 296 -15.58 -6.75 5.50
N GLY A 297 -15.49 -5.86 6.48
CA GLY A 297 -16.51 -4.85 6.73
C GLY A 297 -16.75 -3.96 5.50
N THR A 298 -15.69 -3.59 4.78
CA THR A 298 -15.79 -2.83 3.51
C THR A 298 -16.46 -3.64 2.41
N LEU A 299 -16.13 -4.93 2.29
CA LEU A 299 -16.75 -5.84 1.33
C LEU A 299 -18.25 -6.00 1.59
N ASN A 300 -18.63 -6.16 2.86
CA ASN A 300 -20.03 -6.30 3.26
C ASN A 300 -20.86 -5.07 2.89
N LYS A 301 -20.34 -3.86 3.06
CA LYS A 301 -21.00 -2.62 2.58
C LYS A 301 -21.25 -2.66 1.07
N LEU A 302 -20.27 -3.09 0.29
CA LEU A 302 -20.41 -3.21 -1.17
C LEU A 302 -21.43 -4.27 -1.57
N ILE A 303 -21.50 -5.40 -0.86
CA ILE A 303 -22.50 -6.45 -1.09
C ILE A 303 -23.90 -5.89 -0.83
N THR A 304 -24.12 -5.23 0.31
CA THR A 304 -25.42 -4.62 0.64
C THR A 304 -25.82 -3.55 -0.37
N LEU A 305 -24.91 -2.68 -0.80
CA LEU A 305 -25.21 -1.67 -1.81
C LEU A 305 -25.51 -2.31 -3.17
N ARG A 306 -24.83 -3.41 -3.53
CA ARG A 306 -25.11 -4.16 -4.75
C ARG A 306 -26.51 -4.77 -4.72
N GLU A 307 -26.89 -5.41 -3.62
CA GLU A 307 -28.24 -5.96 -3.45
C GLU A 307 -29.29 -4.87 -3.63
N TYR A 308 -29.09 -3.69 -3.02
CA TYR A 308 -30.00 -2.55 -3.19
C TYR A 308 -30.11 -2.04 -4.65
N ILE A 309 -29.00 -2.01 -5.38
CA ILE A 309 -29.00 -1.68 -6.81
C ILE A 309 -29.79 -2.72 -7.60
N ASP A 310 -29.52 -4.01 -7.37
CA ASP A 310 -30.15 -5.12 -8.09
C ASP A 310 -31.66 -5.17 -7.80
N ASP A 311 -32.08 -4.99 -6.55
CA ASP A 311 -33.49 -4.89 -6.14
C ASP A 311 -34.22 -3.71 -6.83
N THR A 312 -33.53 -2.56 -6.93
CA THR A 312 -34.09 -1.38 -7.62
C THR A 312 -34.22 -1.65 -9.12
N GLU A 313 -33.23 -2.29 -9.75
CA GLU A 313 -33.31 -2.66 -11.17
C GLU A 313 -34.48 -3.61 -11.43
N ASP A 314 -34.68 -4.61 -10.58
CA ASP A 314 -35.79 -5.56 -10.68
C ASP A 314 -37.15 -4.86 -10.52
N TYR A 315 -37.29 -3.94 -9.56
CA TYR A 315 -38.48 -3.12 -9.42
C TYR A 315 -38.79 -2.31 -10.70
N ILE A 316 -37.77 -1.67 -11.27
CA ILE A 316 -37.92 -0.87 -12.50
C ILE A 316 -38.31 -1.74 -13.69
N ASN A 317 -37.72 -2.93 -13.81
CA ASN A 317 -38.07 -3.89 -14.86
C ASN A 317 -39.56 -4.29 -14.78
N ILE A 318 -40.06 -4.57 -13.57
CA ILE A 318 -41.48 -4.87 -13.34
C ILE A 318 -42.37 -3.68 -13.74
N GLN A 319 -42.00 -2.45 -13.41
CA GLN A 319 -42.76 -1.25 -13.80
C GLN A 319 -42.82 -1.06 -15.32
N LEU A 320 -41.69 -1.25 -16.01
CA LEU A 320 -41.62 -1.15 -17.47
C LEU A 320 -42.49 -2.20 -18.16
N ASP A 321 -42.46 -3.44 -17.68
CA ASP A 321 -43.28 -4.51 -18.22
C ASP A 321 -44.77 -4.25 -18.01
N ASN A 322 -45.18 -3.72 -16.84
CA ASN A 322 -46.56 -3.33 -16.59
C ASN A 322 -47.03 -2.23 -17.54
N HIS A 323 -46.23 -1.19 -17.76
CA HIS A 323 -46.57 -0.12 -18.70
C HIS A 323 -46.66 -0.64 -20.14
N ARG A 324 -45.76 -1.54 -20.54
CA ARG A 324 -45.80 -2.20 -21.85
C ARG A 324 -47.08 -3.02 -22.03
N ASN A 325 -47.47 -3.80 -21.01
CA ASN A 325 -48.69 -4.60 -21.04
C ASN A 325 -49.95 -3.73 -21.15
N GLN A 326 -49.99 -2.59 -20.46
CA GLN A 326 -51.09 -1.62 -20.60
C GLN A 326 -51.18 -1.05 -22.02
N LEU A 327 -50.04 -0.66 -22.61
CA LEU A 327 -50.02 -0.16 -24.00
C LEU A 327 -50.52 -1.21 -25.01
N ILE A 328 -50.15 -2.48 -24.83
CA ILE A 328 -50.64 -3.58 -25.67
C ILE A 328 -52.16 -3.72 -25.55
N GLN A 329 -52.71 -3.71 -24.33
CA GLN A 329 -54.16 -3.80 -24.09
C GLN A 329 -54.95 -2.65 -24.74
N PHE A 330 -54.38 -1.44 -24.81
CA PHE A 330 -55.01 -0.32 -25.51
C PHE A 330 -54.90 -0.42 -27.04
N SER A 331 -53.92 -1.13 -27.57
CA SER A 331 -53.73 -1.32 -29.02
C SER A 331 -54.58 -2.44 -29.63
N GLU A 332 -55.11 -3.35 -28.79
CA GLU A 332 -55.98 -4.45 -29.22
C GLU A 332 -57.50 -4.12 -29.15
N LYS A 333 -57.86 -2.90 -28.72
CA LYS A 333 -59.23 -2.37 -28.74
C LYS A 333 -59.47 -1.45 -29.92
#